data_AF-A0A350CK15-F1
#
_entry.id   AF-A0A350CK15-F1
#
_cell.length_a   1.000
_cell.length_b   1.000
_cell.length_c   1.000
_cell.angle_alpha   90.00
_cell.angle_beta   90.00
_cell.angle_gamma   90.00
#
_symmetry.space_group_name_H-M   'P 1'
#
loop_
_entity.id
_entity.type
_entity.pdbx_description
1 polymer ?
#
loop_
_entity_poly.entity_id
_entity_poly.type
_entity_poly.pdbx_seq_one_letter_code
_entity_poly.pdbx_strand_id
1 'polypeptide(L)'
;MLCNHWCFRLFALTVLLLPQVSTADELSISLDPTGGVSLTLVRIPGGRFVQGSPLGESGREAAERTRQVTITSDFLLGTTEVTVGQFRRFVEATGYRTEAETGQSGGYGVEGGQLVQKPGFTWKNPGYQQTDQHPVTIVTWGDAQA
;
A
#
# COMPACT_ATOMS: atom_id res chain seq x y z
N MET A 1 70.71 18.05 -6.12
CA MET A 1 71.34 17.00 -6.97
C MET A 1 70.24 16.09 -7.47
N LEU A 2 70.21 15.92 -8.79
CA LEU A 2 69.23 15.17 -9.59
C LEU A 2 69.39 13.65 -9.48
N CYS A 3 68.29 12.90 -9.58
CA CYS A 3 68.14 11.68 -10.41
C CYS A 3 66.70 11.13 -10.22
N ASN A 4 65.79 11.23 -11.20
CA ASN A 4 65.47 10.23 -12.25
C ASN A 4 64.79 8.96 -11.70
N HIS A 5 63.84 8.29 -12.34
CA HIS A 5 62.95 8.47 -13.49
C HIS A 5 62.09 7.17 -13.48
N TRP A 6 60.79 7.26 -13.80
CA TRP A 6 59.96 6.17 -14.37
C TRP A 6 59.52 4.96 -13.50
N CYS A 7 58.21 4.82 -13.32
CA CYS A 7 57.50 3.59 -13.71
C CYS A 7 55.99 3.85 -13.88
N PHE A 8 55.58 4.11 -15.12
CA PHE A 8 54.20 3.95 -15.56
C PHE A 8 53.88 2.45 -15.55
N ARG A 9 52.98 1.98 -14.68
CA ARG A 9 52.25 0.71 -14.91
C ARG A 9 50.81 0.82 -14.41
N LEU A 10 49.92 0.70 -15.40
CA LEU A 10 48.54 0.24 -15.33
C LEU A 10 48.18 -0.45 -14.00
N PHE A 11 47.14 0.03 -13.32
CA PHE A 11 46.27 -0.84 -12.55
C PHE A 11 44.81 -0.42 -12.73
N ALA A 12 44.13 -1.28 -13.50
CA ALA A 12 42.73 -1.64 -13.47
C ALA A 12 41.73 -0.56 -13.01
N LEU A 13 40.99 -0.06 -14.00
CA LEU A 13 39.64 0.46 -13.83
C LEU A 13 38.75 -0.66 -13.27
N THR A 14 38.77 -0.87 -11.96
CA THR A 14 37.79 -1.74 -11.29
C THR A 14 36.49 -0.97 -11.24
N VAL A 15 35.71 -1.02 -12.33
CA VAL A 15 34.30 -0.67 -12.31
C VAL A 15 33.66 -1.64 -11.31
N LEU A 16 33.45 -1.18 -10.08
CA LEU A 16 32.66 -1.88 -9.09
C LEU A 16 31.33 -2.22 -9.74
N LEU A 17 31.10 -3.53 -9.94
CA LEU A 17 29.81 -4.11 -10.24
C LEU A 17 28.91 -3.84 -9.03
N LEU A 18 28.45 -2.60 -8.89
CA LEU A 18 27.29 -2.32 -8.06
C LEU A 18 26.17 -3.15 -8.68
N PRO A 19 25.49 -4.04 -7.92
CA PRO A 19 24.22 -4.54 -8.38
C PRO A 19 23.39 -3.30 -8.68
N GLN A 20 22.99 -3.14 -9.93
CA GLN A 20 22.00 -2.14 -10.30
C GLN A 20 20.78 -2.53 -9.48
N VAL A 21 20.59 -1.89 -8.33
CA VAL A 21 19.27 -1.82 -7.71
C VAL A 21 18.48 -1.07 -8.75
N SER A 22 17.80 -1.84 -9.59
CA SER A 22 16.83 -1.31 -10.54
C SER A 22 15.85 -0.58 -9.64
N THR A 23 15.98 0.74 -9.56
CA THR A 23 14.88 1.61 -9.17
C THR A 23 13.73 1.14 -10.04
N ALA A 24 12.71 0.54 -9.42
CA ALA A 24 11.49 0.25 -10.13
C ALA A 24 11.12 1.56 -10.83
N ASP A 25 11.08 1.51 -12.16
CA ASP A 25 10.65 2.62 -12.99
C ASP A 25 9.33 3.10 -12.38
N GLU A 26 9.33 4.28 -11.75
CA GLU A 26 8.20 4.78 -10.96
C GLU A 26 7.14 5.26 -11.95
N LEU A 27 6.52 4.30 -12.62
CA LEU A 27 5.38 4.49 -13.49
C LEU A 27 4.19 4.70 -12.57
N SER A 28 3.99 5.97 -12.21
CA SER A 28 2.81 6.45 -11.53
C SER A 28 1.71 6.77 -12.55
N ILE A 29 0.56 6.13 -12.41
CA ILE A 29 -0.62 6.39 -13.24
C ILE A 29 -1.67 7.05 -12.35
N SER A 30 -2.19 8.20 -12.80
CA SER A 30 -3.33 8.85 -12.17
C SER A 30 -4.61 8.36 -12.86
N LEU A 31 -5.44 7.61 -12.14
CA LEU A 31 -6.77 7.22 -12.60
C LEU A 31 -7.81 8.15 -11.98
N ASP A 32 -8.69 8.73 -12.79
CA ASP A 32 -9.88 9.46 -12.30
C ASP A 32 -11.14 8.62 -12.55
N PRO A 33 -11.44 7.64 -11.67
CA PRO A 33 -12.56 6.73 -11.87
C PRO A 33 -13.94 7.40 -11.75
N THR A 34 -14.01 8.64 -11.24
CA THR A 34 -15.31 9.28 -10.86
C THR A 34 -15.44 10.76 -11.25
N GLY A 35 -14.53 11.30 -12.06
CA GLY A 35 -14.63 12.65 -12.62
C GLY A 35 -14.35 13.77 -11.62
N GLY A 36 -13.34 13.59 -10.76
CA GLY A 36 -12.92 14.63 -9.82
C GLY A 36 -12.09 14.16 -8.63
N VAL A 37 -11.77 12.87 -8.54
CA VAL A 37 -10.85 12.35 -7.51
C VAL A 37 -9.93 11.30 -8.11
N SER A 38 -8.63 11.55 -8.04
CA SER A 38 -7.61 10.69 -8.64
C SER A 38 -7.05 9.66 -7.67
N LEU A 39 -6.70 8.48 -8.20
CA LEU A 39 -5.86 7.48 -7.54
C LEU A 39 -4.47 7.49 -8.19
N THR A 40 -3.43 7.59 -7.36
CA THR A 40 -2.05 7.38 -7.84
C THR A 40 -1.70 5.91 -7.65
N LEU A 41 -1.36 5.24 -8.75
CA LEU A 41 -0.99 3.84 -8.76
C LEU A 41 0.46 3.67 -9.18
N VAL A 42 1.19 2.75 -8.55
CA VAL A 42 2.53 2.34 -8.95
C VAL A 42 2.51 0.94 -9.55
N ARG A 43 3.29 0.71 -10.60
CA ARG A 43 3.50 -0.65 -11.14
C ARG A 43 4.38 -1.48 -10.22
N ILE A 44 3.88 -2.64 -9.83
CA ILE A 44 4.62 -3.71 -9.16
C ILE A 44 4.96 -4.78 -10.19
N PRO A 45 6.24 -4.94 -10.58
CA PRO A 45 6.63 -5.98 -11.51
C PRO A 45 6.37 -7.39 -10.96
N GLY A 46 5.99 -8.31 -11.84
CA GLY A 46 6.00 -9.73 -11.53
C GLY A 46 7.40 -10.19 -11.12
N GLY A 47 7.48 -11.12 -10.16
CA GLY A 47 8.77 -11.52 -9.59
C GLY A 47 8.67 -12.55 -8.48
N ARG A 48 9.84 -12.95 -7.98
CA ARG A 48 9.97 -13.87 -6.85
C ARG A 48 10.57 -13.14 -5.65
N PHE A 49 9.98 -13.35 -4.47
CA PHE A 49 10.49 -12.78 -3.22
C PHE A 49 10.17 -13.71 -2.04
N VAL A 50 10.76 -13.42 -0.89
CA VAL A 50 10.47 -14.13 0.36
C VAL A 50 9.47 -13.31 1.16
N GLN A 51 8.32 -13.90 1.50
CA GLN A 51 7.30 -13.28 2.36
C GLN A 51 7.33 -13.89 3.75
N GLY A 52 7.21 -13.07 4.80
CA GLY A 52 7.21 -13.46 6.21
C GLY A 52 8.46 -12.98 6.97
N SER A 53 8.50 -13.20 8.28
CA SER A 53 9.60 -12.85 9.18
C SER A 53 10.50 -14.07 9.47
N PRO A 54 11.84 -13.91 9.53
CA PRO A 54 12.76 -14.98 9.90
C PRO A 54 12.47 -15.55 11.29
N LEU A 55 12.79 -16.83 11.51
CA LEU A 55 12.52 -17.52 12.78
C LEU A 55 13.10 -16.82 14.03
N GLY A 56 14.20 -16.10 13.88
CA GLY A 56 14.88 -15.38 14.97
C GLY A 56 14.46 -13.92 15.16
N GLU A 57 13.53 -13.39 14.37
CA GLU A 57 13.07 -12.01 14.52
C GLU A 57 12.28 -11.84 15.83
N SER A 58 12.62 -10.81 16.62
CA SER A 58 11.93 -10.55 17.88
C SER A 58 10.53 -10.03 17.62
N GLY A 59 9.52 -10.58 18.30
CA GLY A 59 8.13 -10.15 18.18
C GLY A 59 7.34 -10.78 17.03
N ARG A 60 7.93 -11.72 16.27
CA ARG A 60 7.18 -12.44 15.22
C ARG A 60 6.09 -13.34 15.78
N GLU A 61 5.00 -13.45 15.04
CA GLU A 61 3.94 -14.40 15.31
C GLU A 61 4.15 -15.76 14.59
N ALA A 62 3.44 -16.79 15.07
CA ALA A 62 3.55 -18.14 14.51
C ALA A 62 3.13 -18.25 13.02
N ALA A 63 2.27 -17.34 12.57
CA ALA A 63 1.74 -17.28 11.20
C ALA A 63 2.68 -16.58 10.20
N GLU A 64 3.71 -15.88 10.66
CA GLU A 64 4.60 -15.08 9.82
C GLU A 64 5.76 -15.88 9.20
N ARG A 65 5.67 -17.21 9.14
CA ARG A 65 6.75 -18.06 8.63
C ARG A 65 7.15 -17.66 7.21
N THR A 66 8.46 -17.57 6.97
CA THR A 66 9.02 -17.28 5.65
C THR A 66 8.59 -18.32 4.61
N ARG A 67 8.16 -17.86 3.43
CA ARG A 67 7.90 -18.69 2.25
C ARG A 67 8.32 -17.99 0.96
N GLN A 68 8.67 -18.77 -0.06
CA GLN A 68 8.91 -18.24 -1.40
C GLN A 68 7.56 -17.91 -2.07
N VAL A 69 7.39 -16.69 -2.54
CA VAL A 69 6.21 -16.24 -3.29
C VAL A 69 6.62 -15.88 -4.71
N THR A 70 5.78 -16.23 -5.68
CA THR A 70 5.92 -15.81 -7.08
C THR A 70 4.66 -15.07 -7.49
N ILE A 71 4.83 -13.84 -7.96
CA ILE A 71 3.77 -13.07 -8.64
C ILE A 71 4.05 -13.19 -10.13
N THR A 72 3.12 -13.78 -10.88
CA THR A 72 3.35 -14.19 -12.28
C THR A 72 3.17 -13.07 -13.30
N SER A 73 2.54 -11.98 -12.90
CA SER A 73 2.20 -10.86 -13.78
C SER A 73 2.40 -9.54 -13.05
N ASP A 74 2.73 -8.51 -13.81
CA ASP A 74 2.72 -7.15 -13.26
C ASP A 74 1.30 -6.77 -12.80
N PHE A 75 1.23 -5.94 -11.77
CA PHE A 75 -0.03 -5.32 -11.35
C PHE A 75 0.22 -3.88 -10.91
N LEU A 76 -0.85 -3.10 -10.84
CA LEU A 76 -0.82 -1.75 -10.29
C LEU A 76 -1.31 -1.78 -8.85
N LEU A 77 -0.67 -1.04 -7.97
CA LEU A 77 -1.07 -0.90 -6.57
C LEU A 77 -1.20 0.58 -6.21
N GLY A 78 -2.24 0.92 -5.44
CA GLY A 78 -2.38 2.28 -4.90
C GLY A 78 -1.20 2.65 -4.03
N THR A 79 -0.67 3.86 -4.19
CA THR A 79 0.42 4.37 -3.33
C THR A 79 -0.07 4.72 -1.93
N THR A 80 -1.38 4.92 -1.76
CA THR A 80 -2.07 5.18 -0.50
C THR A 80 -3.36 4.37 -0.43
N GLU A 81 -3.94 4.27 0.76
CA GLU A 81 -5.28 3.75 0.95
C GLU A 81 -6.33 4.59 0.21
N VAL A 82 -7.48 3.97 -0.08
CA VAL A 82 -8.65 4.68 -0.62
C VAL A 82 -9.17 5.67 0.43
N THR A 83 -9.34 6.92 0.03
CA THR A 83 -9.79 7.98 0.94
C THR A 83 -11.31 8.02 1.08
N VAL A 84 -11.78 8.67 2.14
CA VAL A 84 -13.22 8.97 2.33
C VAL A 84 -13.79 9.74 1.14
N GLY A 85 -13.04 10.68 0.57
CA GLY A 85 -13.46 11.43 -0.62
C GLY A 85 -13.63 10.55 -1.84
N GLN A 86 -12.67 9.65 -2.10
CA GLN A 86 -12.73 8.69 -3.21
C GLN A 86 -13.89 7.72 -3.05
N PHE A 87 -14.05 7.14 -1.86
CA PHE A 87 -15.15 6.20 -1.58
C PHE A 87 -16.52 6.88 -1.67
N ARG A 88 -16.63 8.13 -1.22
CA ARG A 88 -17.87 8.91 -1.37
C ARG A 88 -18.26 9.06 -2.83
N ARG A 89 -17.31 9.35 -3.71
CA ARG A 89 -17.60 9.45 -5.15
C ARG A 89 -18.12 8.14 -5.73
N PHE A 90 -17.53 7.02 -5.34
CA PHE A 90 -18.03 5.69 -5.71
C PHE A 90 -19.48 5.52 -5.26
N VAL A 91 -19.79 5.78 -3.99
CA VAL A 91 -21.16 5.69 -3.44
C VAL A 91 -22.14 6.62 -4.16
N GLU A 92 -21.75 7.86 -4.44
CA GLU A 92 -22.57 8.84 -5.16
C GLU A 92 -22.85 8.41 -6.60
N ALA A 93 -21.84 7.86 -7.29
CA ALA A 93 -21.94 7.47 -8.69
C ALA A 93 -22.73 6.18 -8.90
N THR A 94 -22.65 5.22 -7.96
CA THR A 94 -23.27 3.90 -8.10
C THR A 94 -24.56 3.75 -7.31
N GLY A 95 -24.80 4.62 -6.31
CA GLY A 95 -25.86 4.45 -5.33
C GLY A 95 -25.58 3.31 -4.32
N TYR A 96 -24.33 2.84 -4.24
CA TYR A 96 -23.94 1.75 -3.34
C TYR A 96 -24.22 2.09 -1.87
N ARG A 97 -24.66 1.09 -1.10
CA ARG A 97 -24.83 1.19 0.35
C ARG A 97 -24.05 0.07 1.00
N THR A 98 -23.22 0.43 1.99
CA THR A 98 -22.33 -0.55 2.61
C THR A 98 -23.09 -1.58 3.45
N GLU A 99 -22.44 -2.70 3.77
CA GLU A 99 -22.96 -3.68 4.72
C GLU A 99 -23.23 -3.03 6.10
N ALA A 100 -22.38 -2.09 6.54
CA ALA A 100 -22.63 -1.33 7.77
C ALA A 100 -23.84 -0.39 7.68
N GLU A 101 -24.22 0.07 6.48
CA GLU A 101 -25.39 0.94 6.25
C GLU A 101 -26.70 0.15 6.06
N THR A 102 -26.62 -1.14 5.76
CA THR A 102 -27.79 -1.99 5.44
C THR A 102 -28.02 -3.10 6.46
N GLY A 103 -26.97 -3.57 7.11
CA GLY A 103 -27.02 -4.59 8.15
C GLY A 103 -27.59 -4.08 9.48
N GLN A 104 -28.10 -5.02 10.28
CA GLN A 104 -28.72 -4.70 11.57
C GLN A 104 -27.71 -4.33 12.65
N SER A 105 -26.47 -4.81 12.55
CA SER A 105 -25.45 -4.59 13.58
C SER A 105 -24.70 -3.27 13.44
N GLY A 106 -24.77 -2.63 12.26
CA GLY A 106 -23.88 -1.52 11.90
C GLY A 106 -22.40 -1.94 11.86
N GLY A 107 -21.51 -0.94 11.89
CA GLY A 107 -20.06 -1.13 11.89
C GLY A 107 -19.41 -1.04 13.27
N TYR A 108 -18.11 -1.34 13.31
CA TYR A 108 -17.25 -1.12 14.48
C TYR A 108 -16.64 0.29 14.43
N GLY A 109 -17.13 1.17 15.28
CA GLY A 109 -16.62 2.55 15.43
C GLY A 109 -16.02 2.79 16.81
N VAL A 110 -15.58 4.03 17.06
CA VAL A 110 -14.98 4.42 18.34
C VAL A 110 -15.98 5.19 19.20
N GLU A 111 -16.14 4.79 20.46
CA GLU A 111 -16.93 5.50 21.46
C GLU A 111 -16.20 5.47 22.80
N GLY A 112 -16.01 6.64 23.43
CA GLY A 112 -15.28 6.72 24.70
C GLY A 112 -13.83 6.20 24.62
N GLY A 113 -13.21 6.23 23.43
CA GLY A 113 -11.87 5.67 23.20
C GLY A 113 -11.81 4.15 23.07
N GLN A 114 -12.96 3.47 22.98
CA GLN A 114 -13.06 2.01 22.80
C GLN A 114 -13.68 1.69 21.45
N LEU A 115 -13.30 0.56 20.85
CA LEU A 115 -13.98 0.01 19.68
C LEU A 115 -15.29 -0.66 20.11
N VAL A 116 -16.40 -0.22 19.52
CA VAL A 116 -17.75 -0.71 19.82
C VAL A 116 -18.50 -0.94 18.51
N GLN A 117 -19.24 -2.04 18.41
CA GLN A 117 -20.16 -2.28 17.30
C GLN A 117 -21.56 -1.80 17.66
N LYS A 118 -22.16 -0.97 16.81
CA LYS A 118 -23.56 -0.57 17.00
C LYS A 118 -24.21 -0.10 15.70
N PRO A 119 -25.55 -0.19 15.61
CA PRO A 119 -26.31 0.48 14.56
C PRO A 119 -25.96 1.97 14.51
N GLY A 120 -25.62 2.48 13.33
CA GLY A 120 -25.30 3.90 13.10
C GLY A 120 -23.81 4.20 12.94
N PHE A 121 -22.91 3.30 13.35
CA PHE A 121 -21.51 3.40 12.94
C PHE A 121 -21.36 2.92 11.49
N THR A 122 -20.86 3.81 10.65
CA THR A 122 -20.63 3.60 9.21
C THR A 122 -19.36 4.34 8.81
N TRP A 123 -18.91 4.17 7.58
CA TRP A 123 -17.79 4.93 7.02
C TRP A 123 -17.97 6.46 7.07
N LYS A 124 -19.22 6.95 7.22
CA LYS A 124 -19.53 8.38 7.39
C LYS A 124 -19.43 8.84 8.84
N ASN A 125 -19.65 7.93 9.78
CA ASN A 125 -19.76 8.20 11.22
C ASN A 125 -18.92 7.18 11.99
N PRO A 126 -17.58 7.25 11.97
CA PRO A 126 -16.75 6.23 12.58
C PRO A 126 -16.49 6.45 14.08
N GLY A 127 -17.02 7.53 14.66
CA GLY A 127 -16.79 7.88 16.06
C GLY A 127 -15.52 8.71 16.31
N TYR A 128 -14.88 9.18 15.23
CA TYR A 128 -13.77 10.13 15.27
C TYR A 128 -13.82 11.04 14.04
N GLN A 129 -13.08 12.14 14.07
CA GLN A 129 -13.07 13.09 12.96
C GLN A 129 -12.32 12.53 11.75
N GLN A 130 -12.96 12.58 10.58
CA GLN A 130 -12.33 12.28 9.31
C GLN A 130 -12.54 13.41 8.30
N THR A 131 -11.52 13.63 7.48
CA THR A 131 -11.62 14.48 6.29
C THR A 131 -11.62 13.61 5.04
N ASP A 132 -11.93 14.19 3.88
CA ASP A 132 -11.91 13.50 2.59
C ASP A 132 -10.54 12.95 2.19
N GLN A 133 -9.47 13.37 2.85
CA GLN A 133 -8.11 12.92 2.61
C GLN A 133 -7.69 11.76 3.52
N HIS A 134 -8.49 11.43 4.54
CA HIS A 134 -8.21 10.29 5.40
C HIS A 134 -8.64 8.98 4.73
N PRO A 135 -8.00 7.85 5.07
CA PRO A 135 -8.44 6.53 4.64
C PRO A 135 -9.89 6.27 5.04
N VAL A 136 -10.67 5.68 4.14
CA VAL A 136 -12.01 5.20 4.49
C VAL A 136 -11.88 4.04 5.47
N THR A 137 -12.76 4.00 6.48
CA THR A 137 -12.81 2.92 7.48
C THR A 137 -14.23 2.41 7.61
N ILE A 138 -14.41 1.32 8.39
CA ILE A 138 -15.73 0.71 8.61
C ILE A 138 -16.36 0.29 7.27
N VAL A 139 -15.53 -0.36 6.46
CA VAL A 139 -15.89 -1.03 5.21
C VAL A 139 -15.53 -2.50 5.37
N THR A 140 -16.38 -3.38 4.89
CA THR A 140 -16.15 -4.82 4.93
C THR A 140 -15.38 -5.27 3.68
N TRP A 141 -15.02 -6.55 3.64
CA TRP A 141 -14.44 -7.15 2.43
C TRP A 141 -15.45 -7.14 1.26
N GLY A 142 -16.75 -7.23 1.53
CA GLY A 142 -17.80 -7.09 0.53
C GLY A 142 -17.84 -5.66 -0.04
N ASP A 143 -17.81 -4.66 0.84
CA ASP A 143 -17.76 -3.24 0.44
C ASP A 143 -16.52 -2.90 -0.38
N ALA A 144 -15.37 -3.52 -0.06
CA ALA A 144 -14.10 -3.26 -0.73
C ALA A 144 -14.01 -3.82 -2.16
N GLN A 145 -14.88 -4.77 -2.53
CA GLN A 145 -14.90 -5.38 -3.88
C GLN A 145 -16.03 -4.88 -4.78
N ALA A 146 -16.97 -4.11 -4.23
CA ALA A 146 -18.19 -3.69 -4.90
C ALA A 146 -17.96 -2.77 -6.10
#